data_AF-A0A4Q3TYL8-F1
#
_entry.id   AF-A0A4Q3TYL8-F1
#
_cell.length_a   1.000
_cell.length_b   1.000
_cell.length_c   1.000
_cell.angle_alpha   90.00
_cell.angle_beta   90.00
_cell.angle_gamma   90.00
#
_symmetry.space_group_name_H-M   'P 1'
#
loop_
_entity.id
_entity.type
_entity.pdbx_description
1 polymer ?
#
loop_
_entity_poly.entity_id
_entity_poly.type
_entity_poly.pdbx_seq_one_letter_code
_entity_poly.pdbx_strand_id
1 'polypeptide(L)'
;MAQSHCFVGLKPRGAKSYLYNADKRTKFRQVIWGDFLTIDGEEAGGWLRIIWAPKDPQKKATVYIQKEDTVEKRPLEIVFVDVGQGDGCVLISPETGKKERITVIDAGIGSNMIRFLNGRFRAYRGFKFDAAILTHPDEDHYGGFLEIFQDPDIGFNTVYHSGLVERPVSGQFDKIGGIDADGYATELPQTKEDVQELFPESVNNLSYRYPKVMRAAIDNAAIGDIRMLSTAHGDEDDGVTYMPGYAPSDKRGYAIRVLGPVVEPDGDGNPRLRKLGSYGETKNGHSVLLRLAYG
;
A
#
# COMPACT_ATOMS: atom_id res chain seq x y z
N MET A 1 -1.84 -7.14 -32.34
CA MET A 1 -1.32 -5.75 -32.20
C MET A 1 -1.65 -5.28 -30.80
N ALA A 2 -0.68 -4.70 -30.07
CA ALA A 2 -0.99 -4.10 -28.77
C ALA A 2 -1.98 -2.95 -28.98
N GLN A 3 -3.08 -2.92 -28.22
CA GLN A 3 -4.00 -1.78 -28.26
C GLN A 3 -3.27 -0.53 -27.77
N SER A 4 -3.49 0.60 -28.46
CA SER A 4 -2.97 1.88 -28.02
C SER A 4 -3.62 2.28 -26.69
N HIS A 5 -2.89 2.97 -25.82
CA HIS A 5 -3.39 3.38 -24.51
C HIS A 5 -2.82 4.73 -24.09
N CYS A 6 -3.49 5.38 -23.15
CA CYS A 6 -3.01 6.54 -22.42
C CYS A 6 -3.49 6.48 -20.96
N PHE A 7 -3.12 7.48 -20.18
CA PHE A 7 -3.54 7.65 -18.81
C PHE A 7 -4.27 8.98 -18.66
N VAL A 8 -5.22 9.05 -17.73
CA VAL A 8 -5.90 10.31 -17.42
C VAL A 8 -4.92 11.32 -16.85
N GLY A 9 -4.94 12.52 -17.42
CA GLY A 9 -4.13 13.67 -17.08
C GLY A 9 -4.72 14.49 -15.93
N LEU A 10 -3.89 15.32 -15.29
CA LEU A 10 -4.32 16.24 -14.24
C LEU A 10 -4.78 17.53 -14.89
N LYS A 11 -6.07 17.85 -14.73
CA LYS A 11 -6.58 19.11 -15.23
C LYS A 11 -6.09 20.30 -14.39
N PRO A 12 -6.00 21.50 -14.96
CA PRO A 12 -5.63 22.70 -14.23
C PRO A 12 -6.46 22.87 -12.95
N ARG A 13 -5.77 23.22 -11.85
CA ARG A 13 -6.37 23.43 -10.52
C ARG A 13 -7.12 22.20 -9.96
N GLY A 14 -6.78 20.99 -10.40
CA GLY A 14 -7.38 19.75 -9.89
C GLY A 14 -8.85 19.57 -10.31
N ALA A 15 -9.25 20.15 -11.44
CA ALA A 15 -10.60 19.96 -11.95
C ALA A 15 -10.89 18.48 -12.26
N LYS A 16 -12.13 18.04 -12.02
CA LYS A 16 -12.55 16.66 -12.26
C LYS A 16 -12.48 16.31 -13.75
N SER A 17 -11.89 15.16 -14.06
CA SER A 17 -11.87 14.58 -15.41
C SER A 17 -13.07 13.65 -15.62
N TYR A 18 -13.64 13.66 -16.83
CA TYR A 18 -14.78 12.82 -17.18
C TYR A 18 -14.56 12.15 -18.54
N LEU A 19 -15.06 10.94 -18.66
CA LEU A 19 -15.40 10.33 -19.93
C LEU A 19 -16.80 10.78 -20.34
N TYR A 20 -17.01 10.95 -21.64
CA TYR A 20 -18.25 11.46 -22.22
C TYR A 20 -18.87 10.43 -23.17
N ASN A 21 -20.20 10.49 -23.32
CA ASN A 21 -20.92 9.74 -24.35
C ASN A 21 -20.61 10.27 -25.75
N ALA A 22 -21.18 9.64 -26.79
CA ALA A 22 -20.95 9.99 -28.19
C ALA A 22 -21.31 11.45 -28.55
N ASP A 23 -22.19 12.10 -27.79
CA ASP A 23 -22.51 13.52 -27.95
C ASP A 23 -21.41 14.47 -27.44
N LYS A 24 -20.34 13.93 -26.82
CA LYS A 24 -19.19 14.66 -26.26
C LYS A 24 -19.57 15.75 -25.25
N ARG A 25 -20.76 15.62 -24.66
CA ARG A 25 -21.34 16.60 -23.73
C ARG A 25 -21.88 15.94 -22.48
N THR A 26 -22.57 14.82 -22.65
CA THR A 26 -23.14 14.06 -21.54
C THR A 26 -22.05 13.27 -20.85
N LYS A 27 -21.83 13.55 -19.56
CA LYS A 27 -20.85 12.85 -18.72
C LYS A 27 -21.27 11.39 -18.55
N PHE A 28 -20.36 10.48 -18.88
CA PHE A 28 -20.53 9.04 -18.67
C PHE A 28 -20.01 8.63 -17.29
N ARG A 29 -18.75 8.96 -16.98
CA ARG A 29 -18.07 8.54 -15.75
C ARG A 29 -16.97 9.52 -15.37
N GLN A 30 -16.85 9.81 -14.08
CA GLN A 30 -15.66 10.51 -13.58
C GLN A 30 -14.47 9.56 -13.57
N VAL A 31 -13.35 10.04 -14.08
CA VAL A 31 -12.05 9.35 -14.04
C VAL A 31 -11.04 10.19 -13.27
N ILE A 32 -10.01 9.55 -12.74
CA ILE A 32 -8.99 10.18 -11.90
C ILE A 32 -7.60 10.06 -12.52
N TRP A 33 -6.68 10.92 -12.09
CA TRP A 33 -5.28 10.92 -12.51
C TRP A 33 -4.70 9.50 -12.51
N GLY A 34 -4.08 9.10 -13.63
CA GLY A 34 -3.48 7.76 -13.77
C GLY A 34 -4.43 6.63 -14.13
N ASP A 35 -5.74 6.87 -14.30
CA ASP A 35 -6.65 5.86 -14.86
C ASP A 35 -6.19 5.42 -16.26
N PHE A 36 -6.01 4.11 -16.46
CA PHE A 36 -5.61 3.52 -17.74
C PHE A 36 -6.78 3.54 -18.73
N LEU A 37 -6.57 4.11 -19.92
CA LEU A 37 -7.57 4.21 -20.98
C LEU A 37 -7.10 3.46 -22.22
N THR A 38 -7.95 2.58 -22.76
CA THR A 38 -7.68 1.89 -24.03
C THR A 38 -8.19 2.75 -25.19
N ILE A 39 -7.29 3.17 -26.09
CA ILE A 39 -7.60 4.03 -27.23
C ILE A 39 -8.00 3.16 -28.43
N ASP A 40 -9.13 3.52 -29.05
CA ASP A 40 -9.61 2.95 -30.32
C ASP A 40 -9.39 3.89 -31.52
N GLY A 41 -9.22 5.19 -31.26
CA GLY A 41 -8.90 6.17 -32.29
C GLY A 41 -8.90 7.61 -31.79
N GLU A 42 -8.54 8.52 -32.66
CA GLU A 42 -8.62 9.97 -32.45
C GLU A 42 -9.62 10.56 -33.46
N GLU A 43 -10.43 11.51 -33.00
CA GLU A 43 -11.43 12.21 -33.79
C GLU A 43 -11.14 13.71 -33.86
N ALA A 44 -11.81 14.39 -34.78
CA ALA A 44 -11.67 15.83 -34.96
C ALA A 44 -11.90 16.60 -33.65
N GLY A 45 -11.16 17.69 -33.47
CA GLY A 45 -11.24 18.54 -32.27
C GLY A 45 -10.56 17.95 -31.03
N GLY A 46 -9.58 17.04 -31.21
CA GLY A 46 -8.74 16.53 -30.14
C GLY A 46 -9.39 15.45 -29.26
N TRP A 47 -10.47 14.82 -29.72
CA TRP A 47 -11.16 13.80 -28.94
C TRP A 47 -10.54 12.42 -29.14
N LEU A 48 -10.15 11.77 -28.05
CA LEU A 48 -9.80 10.36 -28.05
C LEU A 48 -11.05 9.51 -27.86
N ARG A 49 -11.22 8.50 -28.71
CA ARG A 49 -12.23 7.45 -28.56
C ARG A 49 -11.65 6.32 -27.73
N ILE A 50 -12.29 6.05 -26.60
CA ILE A 50 -11.87 5.11 -25.57
C ILE A 50 -12.81 3.91 -25.52
N ILE A 51 -12.25 2.71 -25.40
CA ILE A 51 -13.00 1.49 -25.06
C ILE A 51 -12.98 1.34 -23.55
N TRP A 52 -14.10 1.66 -22.91
CA TRP A 52 -14.29 1.41 -21.48
C TRP A 52 -14.57 -0.07 -21.22
N ALA A 53 -14.00 -0.61 -20.14
CA ALA A 53 -14.18 -2.00 -19.69
C ALA A 53 -14.07 -3.05 -20.83
N PRO A 54 -12.97 -3.07 -21.60
CA PRO A 54 -12.86 -3.87 -22.83
C PRO A 54 -13.04 -5.38 -22.63
N LYS A 55 -12.82 -5.87 -21.41
CA LYS A 55 -12.92 -7.29 -21.01
C LYS A 55 -14.29 -7.70 -20.45
N ASP A 56 -15.20 -6.76 -20.20
CA ASP A 56 -16.52 -7.03 -19.61
C ASP A 56 -17.60 -6.68 -20.65
N PRO A 57 -18.16 -7.66 -21.39
CA PRO A 57 -19.13 -7.39 -22.45
C PRO A 57 -20.38 -6.62 -21.98
N GLN A 58 -20.77 -6.74 -20.71
CA GLN A 58 -21.93 -6.04 -20.15
C GLN A 58 -21.63 -4.57 -19.83
N LYS A 59 -20.35 -4.24 -19.57
CA LYS A 59 -19.91 -2.87 -19.24
C LYS A 59 -19.15 -2.20 -20.37
N LYS A 60 -18.82 -2.93 -21.44
CA LYS A 60 -18.05 -2.42 -22.57
C LYS A 60 -18.79 -1.27 -23.22
N ALA A 61 -18.14 -0.12 -23.33
CA ALA A 61 -18.72 1.07 -23.93
C ALA A 61 -17.68 1.86 -24.72
N THR A 62 -18.13 2.55 -25.77
CA THR A 62 -17.32 3.52 -26.51
C THR A 62 -17.60 4.92 -25.95
N VAL A 63 -16.57 5.55 -25.38
CA VAL A 63 -16.67 6.82 -24.68
C VAL A 63 -15.53 7.74 -25.10
N TYR A 64 -15.58 9.01 -24.73
CA TYR A 64 -14.69 10.04 -25.28
C TYR A 64 -14.04 10.89 -24.19
N ILE A 65 -12.81 11.31 -24.42
CA ILE A 65 -12.07 12.25 -23.57
C ILE A 65 -11.25 13.21 -24.44
N GLN A 66 -11.00 14.42 -23.96
CA GLN A 66 -10.08 15.35 -24.62
C GLN A 66 -8.64 14.85 -24.49
N LYS A 67 -7.88 14.86 -25.58
CA LYS A 67 -6.48 14.41 -25.61
C LYS A 67 -5.60 15.21 -24.64
N GLU A 68 -5.87 16.51 -24.52
CA GLU A 68 -5.19 17.41 -23.55
C GLU A 68 -5.46 17.03 -22.09
N ASP A 69 -6.54 16.30 -21.80
CA ASP A 69 -6.86 15.78 -20.47
C ASP A 69 -6.21 14.39 -20.24
N THR A 70 -5.23 13.99 -21.06
CA THR A 70 -4.53 12.71 -20.97
C THR A 70 -3.01 12.87 -21.01
N VAL A 71 -2.29 11.86 -20.53
CA VAL A 71 -0.83 11.75 -20.60
C VAL A 71 -0.44 10.39 -21.19
N GLU A 72 0.65 10.35 -21.93
CA GLU A 72 1.12 9.12 -22.59
C GLU A 72 1.82 8.17 -21.62
N LYS A 73 2.61 8.72 -20.69
CA LYS A 73 3.35 7.95 -19.68
C LYS A 73 2.49 7.76 -18.44
N ARG A 74 2.56 6.56 -17.85
CA ARG A 74 1.91 6.31 -16.56
C ARG A 74 2.51 7.25 -15.52
N PRO A 75 1.69 8.07 -14.86
CA PRO A 75 2.19 8.91 -13.80
C PRO A 75 2.39 8.09 -12.51
N LEU A 76 3.25 8.59 -11.64
CA LEU A 76 3.23 8.20 -10.23
C LEU A 76 1.91 8.67 -9.61
N GLU A 77 1.19 7.77 -8.93
CA GLU A 77 -0.04 8.09 -8.21
C GLU A 77 0.17 7.89 -6.70
N ILE A 78 -0.25 8.87 -5.90
CA ILE A 78 -0.37 8.75 -4.45
C ILE A 78 -1.81 9.06 -4.12
N VAL A 79 -2.57 8.04 -3.72
CA VAL A 79 -4.00 8.16 -3.46
C VAL A 79 -4.26 8.05 -1.96
N PHE A 80 -4.54 9.17 -1.33
CA PHE A 80 -5.05 9.20 0.05
C PHE A 80 -6.54 8.85 0.04
N VAL A 81 -6.87 7.74 0.67
CA VAL A 81 -8.22 7.18 0.72
C VAL A 81 -8.90 7.72 1.97
N ASP A 82 -10.15 8.18 1.82
CA ASP A 82 -11.00 8.44 2.98
C ASP A 82 -11.37 7.12 3.66
N VAL A 83 -10.60 6.76 4.67
CA VAL A 83 -10.75 5.52 5.41
C VAL A 83 -11.60 5.68 6.68
N GLY A 84 -12.20 6.85 6.89
CA GLY A 84 -12.90 7.21 8.12
C GLY A 84 -11.93 7.73 9.18
N GLN A 85 -11.40 6.86 10.02
CA GLN A 85 -10.43 7.21 11.07
C GLN A 85 -9.04 6.67 10.70
N GLY A 86 -8.02 7.47 11.03
CA GLY A 86 -6.60 7.20 10.78
C GLY A 86 -6.22 7.39 9.32
N ASP A 87 -5.19 6.67 8.88
CA ASP A 87 -4.58 6.85 7.56
C ASP A 87 -4.85 5.68 6.61
N GLY A 88 -4.83 5.98 5.31
CA GLY A 88 -4.87 4.99 4.26
C GLY A 88 -4.40 5.58 2.94
N CYS A 89 -3.35 5.00 2.36
CA CYS A 89 -2.73 5.48 1.14
C CYS A 89 -2.44 4.34 0.18
N VAL A 90 -2.65 4.57 -1.12
CA VAL A 90 -2.21 3.67 -2.18
C VAL A 90 -1.21 4.38 -3.07
N LEU A 91 0.01 3.86 -3.12
CA LEU A 91 1.09 4.29 -4.00
C LEU A 91 1.08 3.40 -5.25
N ILE A 92 1.00 4.01 -6.43
CA ILE A 92 1.07 3.29 -7.70
C ILE A 92 2.24 3.84 -8.51
N SER A 93 3.11 2.92 -8.92
CA SER A 93 4.36 3.26 -9.56
C SER A 93 4.17 3.72 -11.02
N PRO A 94 5.16 4.46 -11.58
CA PRO A 94 5.11 4.95 -12.96
C PRO A 94 5.42 3.86 -14.00
N GLU A 95 5.82 2.65 -13.60
CA GLU A 95 5.98 1.54 -14.52
C GLU A 95 4.63 0.91 -14.92
N THR A 96 4.59 0.21 -16.05
CA THR A 96 3.41 -0.50 -16.53
C THR A 96 3.63 -2.00 -16.65
N GLY A 97 2.53 -2.76 -16.74
CA GLY A 97 2.58 -4.20 -16.97
C GLY A 97 3.23 -4.95 -15.81
N LYS A 98 4.11 -5.92 -16.10
CA LYS A 98 4.74 -6.77 -15.06
C LYS A 98 5.66 -6.00 -14.09
N LYS A 99 6.08 -4.78 -14.47
CA LYS A 99 6.92 -3.92 -13.65
C LYS A 99 6.14 -2.96 -12.77
N GLU A 100 4.82 -2.82 -13.00
CA GLU A 100 3.95 -2.01 -12.16
C GLU A 100 4.02 -2.51 -10.71
N ARG A 101 4.06 -1.57 -9.78
CA ARG A 101 4.09 -1.81 -8.34
C ARG A 101 3.00 -0.99 -7.70
N ILE A 102 2.19 -1.65 -6.87
CA ILE A 102 1.12 -1.01 -6.12
C ILE A 102 1.36 -1.34 -4.65
N THR A 103 1.50 -0.33 -3.83
CA THR A 103 1.74 -0.47 -2.39
C THR A 103 0.56 0.14 -1.63
N VAL A 104 0.05 -0.58 -0.64
CA VAL A 104 -0.99 -0.09 0.29
C VAL A 104 -0.31 0.24 1.61
N ILE A 105 -0.41 1.48 2.06
CA ILE A 105 0.20 2.00 3.29
C ILE A 105 -0.94 2.40 4.22
N ASP A 106 -1.10 1.65 5.31
CA ASP A 106 -2.27 1.67 6.19
C ASP A 106 -3.60 1.45 5.44
N ALA A 107 -4.66 1.15 6.19
CA ALA A 107 -5.96 0.78 5.66
C ALA A 107 -7.14 1.37 6.45
N GLY A 108 -6.86 2.25 7.41
CA GLY A 108 -7.88 2.83 8.28
C GLY A 108 -8.46 1.87 9.31
N ILE A 109 -9.55 2.30 9.94
CA ILE A 109 -10.28 1.52 10.96
C ILE A 109 -11.20 0.41 10.38
N GLY A 110 -11.58 0.47 9.10
CA GLY A 110 -12.68 -0.34 8.56
C GLY A 110 -12.60 -0.64 7.06
N SER A 111 -13.76 -0.90 6.44
CA SER A 111 -13.85 -1.48 5.08
C SER A 111 -13.66 -0.49 3.92
N ASN A 112 -13.36 0.77 4.19
CA ASN A 112 -13.24 1.79 3.14
C ASN A 112 -12.06 1.50 2.20
N MET A 113 -10.92 1.06 2.73
CA MET A 113 -9.75 0.71 1.90
C MET A 113 -10.06 -0.45 0.94
N ILE A 114 -10.63 -1.57 1.44
CA ILE A 114 -10.99 -2.70 0.57
C ILE A 114 -12.05 -2.31 -0.47
N ARG A 115 -13.01 -1.43 -0.14
CA ARG A 115 -13.97 -0.89 -1.11
C ARG A 115 -13.28 -0.08 -2.20
N PHE A 116 -12.29 0.76 -1.83
CA PHE A 116 -11.47 1.48 -2.79
C PHE A 116 -10.69 0.52 -3.70
N LEU A 117 -9.98 -0.45 -3.12
CA LEU A 117 -9.19 -1.44 -3.88
C LEU A 117 -10.08 -2.22 -4.86
N ASN A 118 -11.24 -2.68 -4.41
CA ASN A 118 -12.21 -3.36 -5.27
C ASN A 118 -12.83 -2.44 -6.33
N GLY A 119 -12.97 -1.15 -6.07
CA GLY A 119 -13.47 -0.18 -7.04
C GLY A 119 -12.44 0.13 -8.13
N ARG A 120 -11.18 0.33 -7.75
CA ARG A 120 -10.09 0.78 -8.62
C ARG A 120 -9.41 -0.39 -9.35
N PHE A 121 -9.20 -1.51 -8.66
CA PHE A 121 -8.38 -2.63 -9.13
C PHE A 121 -9.18 -3.92 -9.37
N ARG A 122 -10.51 -3.88 -9.48
CA ARG A 122 -11.33 -5.08 -9.71
C ARG A 122 -10.85 -5.98 -10.86
N ALA A 123 -10.39 -5.35 -11.94
CA ALA A 123 -9.89 -6.05 -13.12
C ALA A 123 -8.55 -6.78 -12.88
N TYR A 124 -7.94 -6.55 -11.73
CA TYR A 124 -6.68 -7.13 -11.25
C TYR A 124 -6.90 -8.11 -10.08
N ARG A 125 -8.13 -8.54 -9.77
CA ARG A 125 -8.33 -9.61 -8.77
C ARG A 125 -7.52 -10.85 -9.17
N GLY A 126 -6.81 -11.45 -8.21
CA GLY A 126 -5.81 -12.50 -8.43
C GLY A 126 -4.39 -11.99 -8.73
N PHE A 127 -4.17 -10.66 -8.75
CA PHE A 127 -2.83 -10.04 -8.80
C PHE A 127 -2.25 -9.89 -7.39
N LYS A 128 -0.92 -9.96 -7.29
CA LYS A 128 -0.20 -9.60 -6.06
C LYS A 128 0.22 -8.14 -6.12
N PHE A 129 -0.37 -7.31 -5.27
CA PHE A 129 0.18 -6.01 -4.91
C PHE A 129 1.63 -6.17 -4.46
N ASP A 130 2.43 -5.12 -4.58
CA ASP A 130 3.83 -5.22 -4.21
C ASP A 130 3.97 -5.33 -2.69
N ALA A 131 3.38 -4.38 -1.97
CA ALA A 131 3.47 -4.37 -0.52
C ALA A 131 2.20 -3.89 0.17
N ALA A 132 1.95 -4.44 1.36
CA ALA A 132 1.13 -3.81 2.38
C ALA A 132 2.07 -3.30 3.48
N ILE A 133 1.83 -2.11 4.03
CA ILE A 133 2.66 -1.53 5.09
C ILE A 133 1.73 -1.14 6.22
N LEU A 134 1.89 -1.80 7.37
CA LEU A 134 1.26 -1.41 8.63
C LEU A 134 2.27 -0.50 9.33
N THR A 135 2.02 0.80 9.35
CA THR A 135 3.03 1.76 9.80
C THR A 135 3.30 1.62 11.30
N HIS A 136 2.25 1.45 12.12
CA HIS A 136 2.31 1.21 13.55
C HIS A 136 1.01 0.53 14.04
N PRO A 137 0.96 -0.02 15.27
CA PRO A 137 -0.18 -0.83 15.68
C PRO A 137 -1.24 0.00 16.41
N ASP A 138 -1.70 1.08 15.80
CA ASP A 138 -2.94 1.77 16.18
C ASP A 138 -4.09 1.34 15.26
N GLU A 139 -5.25 1.02 15.83
CA GLU A 139 -6.33 0.29 15.14
C GLU A 139 -6.90 1.04 13.94
N ASP A 140 -6.89 2.37 14.01
CA ASP A 140 -7.29 3.23 12.92
C ASP A 140 -6.27 3.32 11.78
N HIS A 141 -5.13 2.65 11.88
CA HIS A 141 -4.18 2.50 10.77
C HIS A 141 -4.23 1.11 10.16
N TYR A 142 -4.25 0.05 10.98
CA TYR A 142 -4.20 -1.32 10.46
C TYR A 142 -5.58 -2.00 10.32
N GLY A 143 -6.62 -1.48 10.97
CA GLY A 143 -7.88 -2.20 11.20
C GLY A 143 -8.60 -2.66 9.94
N GLY A 144 -8.48 -1.90 8.86
CA GLY A 144 -9.05 -2.19 7.53
C GLY A 144 -8.33 -3.31 6.79
N PHE A 145 -7.09 -3.66 7.18
CA PHE A 145 -6.38 -4.79 6.58
C PHE A 145 -7.01 -6.14 6.92
N LEU A 146 -7.84 -6.25 7.97
CA LEU A 146 -8.48 -7.52 8.32
C LEU A 146 -9.26 -8.10 7.13
N GLU A 147 -10.18 -7.32 6.56
CA GLU A 147 -10.98 -7.76 5.41
C GLU A 147 -10.13 -7.94 4.15
N ILE A 148 -9.08 -7.12 3.98
CA ILE A 148 -8.16 -7.20 2.84
C ILE A 148 -7.40 -8.53 2.87
N PHE A 149 -6.82 -8.89 4.01
CA PHE A 149 -6.04 -10.11 4.15
C PHE A 149 -6.92 -11.36 4.19
N GLN A 150 -8.19 -11.25 4.60
CA GLN A 150 -9.15 -12.35 4.49
C GLN A 150 -9.62 -12.64 3.06
N ASP A 151 -9.44 -11.70 2.11
CA ASP A 151 -9.82 -11.89 0.71
C ASP A 151 -8.69 -12.63 -0.06
N PRO A 152 -8.88 -13.90 -0.46
CA PRO A 152 -7.85 -14.69 -1.12
C PRO A 152 -7.51 -14.19 -2.54
N ASP A 153 -8.33 -13.32 -3.13
CA ASP A 153 -8.05 -12.72 -4.44
C ASP A 153 -7.17 -11.46 -4.34
N ILE A 154 -6.86 -11.00 -3.12
CA ILE A 154 -5.99 -9.85 -2.85
C ILE A 154 -4.69 -10.39 -2.25
N GLY A 155 -3.63 -10.42 -3.06
CA GLY A 155 -2.30 -10.86 -2.62
C GLY A 155 -1.32 -9.71 -2.46
N PHE A 156 -0.24 -9.96 -1.72
CA PHE A 156 0.90 -9.05 -1.57
C PHE A 156 2.21 -9.82 -1.75
N ASN A 157 3.25 -9.23 -2.35
CA ASN A 157 4.57 -9.85 -2.31
C ASN A 157 5.09 -9.85 -0.87
N THR A 158 4.96 -8.72 -0.17
CA THR A 158 5.38 -8.59 1.24
C THR A 158 4.41 -7.74 2.06
N VAL A 159 4.15 -8.16 3.29
CA VAL A 159 3.52 -7.31 4.32
C VAL A 159 4.62 -6.81 5.25
N TYR A 160 4.76 -5.50 5.38
CA TYR A 160 5.72 -4.85 6.26
C TYR A 160 5.06 -4.33 7.54
N HIS A 161 5.79 -4.40 8.64
CA HIS A 161 5.42 -3.79 9.92
C HIS A 161 6.64 -3.12 10.58
N SER A 162 6.42 -2.32 11.62
CA SER A 162 7.46 -1.54 12.31
C SER A 162 8.36 -2.32 13.27
N GLY A 163 8.14 -3.62 13.43
CA GLY A 163 8.71 -4.43 14.53
C GLY A 163 7.96 -4.30 15.86
N LEU A 164 7.18 -3.22 16.08
CA LEU A 164 6.25 -3.15 17.22
C LEU A 164 4.91 -3.75 16.80
N VAL A 165 4.65 -4.99 17.21
CA VAL A 165 3.40 -5.71 16.91
C VAL A 165 2.59 -5.91 18.17
N GLU A 166 1.28 -5.62 18.14
CA GLU A 166 0.42 -5.80 19.33
C GLU A 166 0.08 -7.29 19.55
N ARG A 167 0.49 -7.81 20.70
CA ARG A 167 0.31 -9.18 21.20
C ARG A 167 -1.02 -9.32 21.95
N PRO A 168 -1.57 -10.54 22.05
CA PRO A 168 -2.86 -10.79 22.69
C PRO A 168 -2.80 -10.81 24.23
N VAL A 169 -2.19 -9.78 24.82
CA VAL A 169 -2.06 -9.60 26.27
C VAL A 169 -2.72 -8.29 26.72
N SER A 170 -3.13 -8.25 27.98
CA SER A 170 -3.56 -7.00 28.61
C SER A 170 -2.34 -6.11 28.93
N GLY A 171 -2.61 -4.83 29.20
CA GLY A 171 -1.55 -3.86 29.51
C GLY A 171 -1.25 -2.91 28.35
N GLN A 172 -0.14 -2.19 28.51
CA GLN A 172 0.36 -1.22 27.54
C GLN A 172 1.60 -1.77 26.86
N PHE A 173 2.79 -1.54 27.42
CA PHE A 173 4.05 -1.99 26.84
C PHE A 173 4.15 -3.51 26.67
N ASP A 174 3.49 -4.30 27.52
CA ASP A 174 3.42 -5.76 27.37
C ASP A 174 2.88 -6.19 26.00
N LYS A 175 1.98 -5.40 25.41
CA LYS A 175 1.45 -5.65 24.08
C LYS A 175 2.52 -5.61 23.00
N ILE A 176 3.60 -4.85 23.17
CA ILE A 176 4.67 -4.75 22.17
C ILE A 176 5.93 -5.50 22.60
N GLY A 177 5.80 -6.49 23.49
CA GLY A 177 6.92 -7.29 24.00
C GLY A 177 7.62 -6.71 25.23
N GLY A 178 7.03 -5.70 25.86
CA GLY A 178 7.60 -5.07 27.05
C GLY A 178 8.69 -4.03 26.73
N ILE A 179 9.25 -3.46 27.78
CA ILE A 179 10.40 -2.56 27.73
C ILE A 179 11.41 -3.06 28.76
N ASP A 180 12.66 -3.26 28.34
CA ASP A 180 13.73 -3.70 29.22
C ASP A 180 14.15 -2.61 30.24
N ALA A 181 15.10 -2.96 31.11
CA ALA A 181 15.60 -2.05 32.14
C ALA A 181 16.32 -0.81 31.57
N ASP A 182 16.84 -0.90 30.35
CA ASP A 182 17.54 0.18 29.66
C ASP A 182 16.60 1.09 28.87
N GLY A 183 15.30 0.75 28.83
CA GLY A 183 14.28 1.54 28.17
C GLY A 183 14.10 1.21 26.69
N TYR A 184 14.29 -0.05 26.27
CA TYR A 184 14.09 -0.49 24.89
C TYR A 184 13.06 -1.62 24.77
N ALA A 185 12.31 -1.60 23.67
CA ALA A 185 11.62 -2.78 23.15
C ALA A 185 12.64 -3.64 22.40
N THR A 186 12.83 -4.88 22.83
CA THR A 186 13.84 -5.81 22.30
C THR A 186 13.22 -6.99 21.56
N GLU A 187 11.97 -7.32 21.85
CA GLU A 187 11.29 -8.46 21.24
C GLU A 187 10.59 -8.09 19.92
N LEU A 188 11.39 -7.76 18.92
CA LEU A 188 10.95 -7.34 17.59
C LEU A 188 10.91 -8.55 16.64
N PRO A 189 9.74 -9.03 16.19
CA PRO A 189 9.71 -10.01 15.10
C PRO A 189 10.30 -9.37 13.83
N GLN A 190 11.21 -10.07 13.17
CA GLN A 190 11.89 -9.56 11.98
C GLN A 190 11.49 -10.33 10.72
N THR A 191 11.15 -11.60 10.87
CA THR A 191 10.87 -12.55 9.79
C THR A 191 9.43 -13.06 9.82
N LYS A 192 9.03 -13.76 8.75
CA LYS A 192 7.70 -14.37 8.66
C LYS A 192 7.53 -15.44 9.73
N GLU A 193 8.58 -16.18 10.02
CA GLU A 193 8.62 -17.22 11.03
C GLU A 193 8.39 -16.64 12.43
N ASP A 194 9.05 -15.53 12.77
CA ASP A 194 8.83 -14.85 14.07
C ASP A 194 7.37 -14.41 14.23
N VAL A 195 6.79 -13.86 13.16
CA VAL A 195 5.39 -13.42 13.14
C VAL A 195 4.43 -14.60 13.26
N GLN A 196 4.73 -15.73 12.61
CA GLN A 196 3.94 -16.95 12.72
C GLN A 196 3.95 -17.55 14.14
N GLU A 197 5.09 -17.50 14.82
CA GLU A 197 5.22 -17.94 16.20
C GLU A 197 4.41 -17.07 17.16
N LEU A 198 4.45 -15.74 16.97
CA LEU A 198 3.69 -14.79 17.80
C LEU A 198 2.17 -14.85 17.59
N PHE A 199 1.72 -15.24 16.40
CA PHE A 199 0.30 -15.26 16.02
C PHE A 199 -0.16 -16.65 15.57
N PRO A 200 -0.19 -17.64 16.49
CA PRO A 200 -0.71 -18.96 16.21
C PRO A 200 -2.22 -18.92 15.93
N GLU A 201 -2.78 -19.99 15.36
CA GLU A 201 -4.21 -20.08 15.01
C GLU A 201 -5.15 -19.73 16.18
N SER A 202 -4.74 -20.01 17.41
CA SER A 202 -5.53 -19.74 18.63
C SER A 202 -5.87 -18.26 18.83
N VAL A 203 -5.14 -17.30 18.23
CA VAL A 203 -5.44 -15.87 18.34
C VAL A 203 -6.78 -15.49 17.72
N ASN A 204 -7.31 -16.30 16.79
CA ASN A 204 -8.64 -16.08 16.20
C ASN A 204 -9.76 -16.17 17.25
N ASN A 205 -9.56 -16.92 18.33
CA ASN A 205 -10.53 -17.08 19.42
C ASN A 205 -10.47 -15.96 20.46
N LEU A 206 -9.52 -15.02 20.34
CA LEU A 206 -9.31 -13.94 21.30
C LEU A 206 -10.04 -12.66 20.86
N SER A 207 -10.10 -11.64 21.71
CA SER A 207 -10.75 -10.36 21.39
C SER A 207 -9.83 -9.32 20.75
N TYR A 208 -8.53 -9.61 20.62
CA TYR A 208 -7.53 -8.66 20.14
C TYR A 208 -7.53 -8.56 18.61
N ARG A 209 -7.66 -7.33 18.08
CA ARG A 209 -7.80 -7.11 16.64
C ARG A 209 -6.48 -7.20 15.87
N TYR A 210 -5.38 -6.64 16.38
CA TYR A 210 -4.09 -6.72 15.71
C TYR A 210 -3.63 -8.17 15.48
N PRO A 211 -3.66 -9.07 16.49
CA PRO A 211 -3.36 -10.49 16.28
C PRO A 211 -4.22 -11.16 15.21
N LYS A 212 -5.51 -10.83 15.11
CA LYS A 212 -6.40 -11.36 14.06
C LYS A 212 -6.02 -10.87 12.67
N VAL A 213 -5.61 -9.62 12.54
CA VAL A 213 -5.15 -9.04 11.26
C VAL A 213 -3.88 -9.75 10.80
N MET A 214 -2.90 -9.92 11.70
CA MET A 214 -1.67 -10.65 11.37
C MET A 214 -1.95 -12.12 11.05
N ARG A 215 -2.88 -12.75 11.78
CA ARG A 215 -3.32 -14.12 11.48
C ARG A 215 -3.94 -14.24 10.10
N ALA A 216 -4.83 -13.31 9.72
CA ALA A 216 -5.37 -13.25 8.38
C ALA A 216 -4.28 -13.08 7.31
N ALA A 217 -3.24 -12.29 7.59
CA ALA A 217 -2.10 -12.15 6.67
C ALA A 217 -1.33 -13.47 6.51
N ILE A 218 -1.12 -14.21 7.60
CA ILE A 218 -0.45 -15.52 7.58
C ILE A 218 -1.27 -16.56 6.81
N ASP A 219 -2.59 -16.58 7.01
CA ASP A 219 -3.50 -17.56 6.40
C ASP A 219 -3.72 -17.33 4.89
N ASN A 220 -3.44 -16.13 4.40
CA ASN A 220 -3.63 -15.81 2.99
C ASN A 220 -2.47 -16.32 2.13
N ALA A 221 -2.70 -17.40 1.37
CA ALA A 221 -1.71 -17.99 0.46
C ALA A 221 -1.25 -17.05 -0.67
N ALA A 222 -1.98 -15.96 -0.94
CA ALA A 222 -1.57 -14.94 -1.89
C ALA A 222 -0.53 -13.96 -1.32
N ILE A 223 -0.27 -13.98 -0.01
CA ILE A 223 0.78 -13.20 0.67
C ILE A 223 2.09 -13.98 0.71
N GLY A 224 3.12 -13.43 0.06
CA GLY A 224 4.43 -14.07 -0.05
C GLY A 224 5.19 -14.07 1.27
N ASP A 225 5.39 -12.88 1.84
CA ASP A 225 6.27 -12.64 2.98
C ASP A 225 5.63 -11.68 3.99
N ILE A 226 6.09 -11.74 5.25
CA ILE A 226 5.71 -10.81 6.32
C ILE A 226 6.97 -10.51 7.13
N ARG A 227 7.38 -9.24 7.24
CA ARG A 227 8.63 -8.90 7.92
C ARG A 227 8.70 -7.46 8.41
N MET A 228 9.67 -7.19 9.29
CA MET A 228 9.97 -5.85 9.74
C MET A 228 10.54 -5.00 8.60
N LEU A 229 10.14 -3.72 8.54
CA LEU A 229 10.77 -2.69 7.71
C LEU A 229 11.26 -1.56 8.62
N SER A 230 12.54 -1.20 8.51
CA SER A 230 13.17 -0.16 9.36
C SER A 230 14.50 0.28 8.75
N THR A 231 15.23 1.16 9.44
CA THR A 231 16.58 1.60 9.02
C THR A 231 17.65 0.50 9.08
N ALA A 232 17.33 -0.70 9.54
CA ALA A 232 18.24 -1.86 9.50
C ALA A 232 17.64 -3.06 8.75
N HIS A 233 16.40 -2.95 8.27
CA HIS A 233 15.64 -4.06 7.69
C HIS A 233 15.09 -3.66 6.32
N GLY A 234 15.98 -3.53 5.34
CA GLY A 234 15.68 -3.16 3.96
C GLY A 234 16.89 -3.47 3.05
N ASP A 235 16.89 -2.95 1.84
CA ASP A 235 18.07 -3.06 0.96
C ASP A 235 19.01 -1.88 1.23
N GLU A 236 20.29 -2.17 1.48
CA GLU A 236 21.31 -1.13 1.66
C GLU A 236 21.90 -0.71 0.30
N ASP A 237 21.97 0.60 0.07
CA ASP A 237 22.66 1.21 -1.06
C ASP A 237 23.40 2.46 -0.55
N ASP A 238 24.73 2.44 -0.65
CA ASP A 238 25.63 3.51 -0.19
C ASP A 238 25.37 3.95 1.28
N GLY A 239 25.23 2.99 2.19
CA GLY A 239 24.99 3.25 3.62
C GLY A 239 23.60 3.81 3.93
N VAL A 240 22.67 3.76 2.98
CA VAL A 240 21.27 4.17 3.16
C VAL A 240 20.36 2.97 2.93
N THR A 241 19.39 2.79 3.82
CA THR A 241 18.40 1.71 3.70
C THR A 241 17.19 2.15 2.89
N TYR A 242 16.80 1.30 1.94
CA TYR A 242 15.65 1.47 1.06
C TYR A 242 14.65 0.34 1.28
N MET A 243 13.39 0.61 0.93
CA MET A 243 12.41 -0.47 0.83
C MET A 243 12.93 -1.48 -0.22
N PRO A 244 12.88 -2.78 0.05
CA PRO A 244 13.48 -3.78 -0.83
C PRO A 244 13.04 -3.68 -2.29
N GLY A 245 14.01 -3.57 -3.19
CA GLY A 245 13.82 -3.34 -4.62
C GLY A 245 13.45 -1.91 -5.00
N TYR A 246 13.66 -0.92 -4.13
CA TYR A 246 13.45 0.52 -4.38
C TYR A 246 14.69 1.38 -4.10
N ALA A 247 15.87 0.78 -4.15
CA ALA A 247 17.13 1.51 -4.07
C ALA A 247 17.46 2.22 -5.40
N PRO A 248 18.31 3.26 -5.41
CA PRO A 248 18.78 3.89 -6.64
C PRO A 248 19.43 2.89 -7.61
N SER A 249 20.15 1.89 -7.09
CA SER A 249 20.75 0.80 -7.87
C SER A 249 19.73 -0.08 -8.63
N ASP A 250 18.45 -0.11 -8.23
CA ASP A 250 17.37 -0.77 -8.98
C ASP A 250 16.98 -0.02 -10.26
N LYS A 251 17.45 1.21 -10.44
CA LYS A 251 17.31 2.03 -11.67
C LYS A 251 15.86 2.20 -12.14
N ARG A 252 14.93 2.40 -11.20
CA ARG A 252 13.50 2.59 -11.49
C ARG A 252 13.12 4.01 -11.91
N GLY A 253 14.02 4.98 -11.74
CA GLY A 253 13.70 6.41 -11.88
C GLY A 253 12.97 6.99 -10.67
N TYR A 254 12.85 6.22 -9.59
CA TYR A 254 12.37 6.64 -8.28
C TYR A 254 12.94 5.70 -7.20
N ALA A 255 12.96 6.16 -5.96
CA ALA A 255 13.47 5.40 -4.82
C ALA A 255 12.59 5.61 -3.57
N ILE A 256 12.55 4.62 -2.70
CA ILE A 256 11.81 4.69 -1.42
C ILE A 256 12.79 4.41 -0.29
N ARG A 257 13.28 5.48 0.35
CA ARG A 257 14.18 5.39 1.50
C ARG A 257 13.39 5.08 2.77
N VAL A 258 13.93 4.22 3.62
CA VAL A 258 13.41 4.00 4.98
C VAL A 258 14.06 4.98 5.94
N LEU A 259 13.24 5.75 6.65
CA LEU A 259 13.67 6.73 7.65
C LEU A 259 13.41 6.27 9.07
N GLY A 260 12.47 5.34 9.25
CA GLY A 260 12.06 4.84 10.56
C GLY A 260 11.31 3.51 10.43
N PRO A 261 11.19 2.73 11.51
CA PRO A 261 11.82 2.95 12.81
C PRO A 261 13.35 2.98 12.75
N VAL A 262 13.97 3.75 13.65
CA VAL A 262 15.43 3.82 13.78
C VAL A 262 15.86 2.74 14.75
N VAL A 263 16.52 1.71 14.23
CA VAL A 263 17.04 0.59 15.04
C VAL A 263 18.30 1.03 15.77
N GLU A 264 18.37 0.73 17.07
CA GLU A 264 19.53 1.01 17.94
C GLU A 264 20.11 -0.30 18.48
N PRO A 265 20.98 -1.02 17.75
CA PRO A 265 21.41 -2.36 18.16
C PRO A 265 22.00 -2.43 19.58
N ASP A 266 21.87 -3.58 20.23
CA ASP A 266 22.59 -3.88 21.48
C ASP A 266 24.07 -4.22 21.22
N GLY A 267 24.79 -4.61 22.27
CA GLY A 267 26.21 -4.97 22.18
C GLY A 267 26.50 -6.22 21.33
N ASP A 268 25.50 -7.09 21.15
CA ASP A 268 25.57 -8.30 20.34
C ASP A 268 25.02 -8.09 18.91
N GLY A 269 24.54 -6.88 18.62
CA GLY A 269 23.98 -6.51 17.32
C GLY A 269 22.48 -6.81 17.18
N ASN A 270 21.80 -7.23 18.24
CA ASN A 270 20.35 -7.48 18.18
C ASN A 270 19.59 -6.15 18.05
N PRO A 271 18.57 -6.07 17.17
CA PRO A 271 17.83 -4.85 16.99
C PRO A 271 16.93 -4.57 18.19
N ARG A 272 16.87 -3.29 18.59
CA ARG A 272 15.97 -2.80 19.63
C ARG A 272 15.50 -1.39 19.31
N LEU A 273 14.34 -1.02 19.85
CA LEU A 273 13.71 0.28 19.65
C LEU A 273 13.55 1.00 20.98
N ARG A 274 14.05 2.24 21.06
CA ARG A 274 14.02 3.05 22.29
C ARG A 274 12.59 3.42 22.69
N LYS A 275 12.25 3.34 23.97
CA LYS A 275 11.03 3.94 24.52
C LYS A 275 11.09 5.47 24.35
N LEU A 276 10.19 6.03 23.56
CA LEU A 276 10.16 7.47 23.26
C LEU A 276 9.32 8.28 24.25
N GLY A 277 8.45 7.61 25.01
CA GLY A 277 7.57 8.27 25.98
C GLY A 277 6.54 7.29 26.54
N SER A 278 5.29 7.70 26.54
CA SER A 278 4.14 6.84 26.77
C SER A 278 4.04 5.70 25.75
N TYR A 279 3.14 4.76 26.00
CA TYR A 279 2.85 3.66 25.07
C TYR A 279 2.45 4.17 23.69
N GLY A 280 1.53 5.16 23.63
CA GLY A 280 1.10 5.78 22.39
C GLY A 280 2.26 6.49 21.67
N GLU A 281 3.02 7.31 22.38
CA GLU A 281 4.18 8.03 21.80
C GLU A 281 5.25 7.06 21.27
N THR A 282 5.49 5.94 21.96
CA THR A 282 6.48 4.94 21.53
C THR A 282 6.02 4.20 20.28
N LYS A 283 4.76 3.75 20.24
CA LYS A 283 4.20 3.10 19.05
C LYS A 283 4.22 4.02 17.83
N ASN A 284 3.71 5.23 17.98
CA ASN A 284 3.59 6.22 16.91
C ASN A 284 4.97 6.71 16.43
N GLY A 285 5.88 6.96 17.37
CA GLY A 285 7.22 7.46 17.05
C GLY A 285 8.14 6.43 16.37
N HIS A 286 7.78 5.15 16.43
CA HIS A 286 8.44 4.06 15.68
C HIS A 286 7.63 3.61 14.47
N SER A 287 6.80 4.48 13.89
CA SER A 287 6.13 4.16 12.64
C SER A 287 7.13 3.83 11.53
N VAL A 288 6.74 2.94 10.61
CA VAL A 288 7.44 2.82 9.32
C VAL A 288 7.33 4.16 8.60
N LEU A 289 8.46 4.86 8.49
CA LEU A 289 8.55 6.19 7.89
C LEU A 289 9.32 6.10 6.59
N LEU A 290 8.70 6.55 5.50
CA LEU A 290 9.25 6.41 4.15
C LEU A 290 9.43 7.76 3.47
N ARG A 291 10.52 7.91 2.71
CA ARG A 291 10.73 9.04 1.81
C ARG A 291 10.77 8.54 0.38
N LEU A 292 9.75 8.91 -0.39
CA LEU A 292 9.73 8.74 -1.84
C LEU A 292 10.52 9.87 -2.52
N ALA A 293 11.47 9.49 -3.37
CA ALA A 293 12.16 10.39 -4.28
C ALA A 293 11.76 10.04 -5.72
N TYR A 294 11.23 11.02 -6.45
CA TYR A 294 10.76 10.87 -7.82
C TYR A 294 11.18 12.11 -8.63
N GLY A 295 11.86 11.90 -9.76
CA GLY A 295 12.42 12.98 -10.60
C GLY A 295 13.93 13.09 -10.52
#